data_AF-A0A7W0VT90-F1
#
_entry.id   AF-A0A7W0VT90-F1
#
_cell.length_a   1.000
_cell.length_b   1.000
_cell.length_c   1.000
_cell.angle_alpha   90.00
_cell.angle_beta   90.00
_cell.angle_gamma   90.00
#
_symmetry.space_group_name_H-M   'P 1'
#
loop_
_entity.id
_entity.type
_entity.pdbx_description
1 polymer ?
#
loop_
_entity_poly.entity_id
_entity_poly.type
_entity_poly.pdbx_seq_one_letter_code
_entity_poly.pdbx_strand_id
1 'polypeptide(L)'
;MFLVDLQRRAVDSIKRHALTMSLGSPRAQAAILTEYLWGEEGAESSALQKTAAVAAPAWLGKLVTRQLADEQRHASLLRNRLAELGAEGRPPPALAKAKLWWLERAVAPYAKAFSAGPIVIMLAVAAQLEATGVRVFGRHLAVLEQHAATDPLAEIVRSILADEQRHARSCAAAVEKLVHTHERAALAELRERIATVDRAFGITIAVGYWLLIAARVLRDRTGAA
;
A
#
# COMPACT_ATOMS: atom_id res chain seq x y z
N MET A 1 21.06 5.34 11.44
CA MET A 1 20.93 5.75 10.03
C MET A 1 21.35 4.62 9.08
N PHE A 2 22.58 4.10 9.16
CA PHE A 2 23.09 3.03 8.28
C PHE A 2 22.22 1.76 8.16
N LEU A 3 21.71 1.22 9.27
CA LEU A 3 20.91 -0.02 9.25
C LEU A 3 19.54 0.15 8.56
N VAL A 4 18.89 1.31 8.73
CA VAL A 4 17.60 1.62 8.09
C VAL A 4 17.79 1.75 6.58
N ASP A 5 18.88 2.36 6.15
CA ASP A 5 19.22 2.51 4.73
C ASP A 5 19.56 1.16 4.09
N LEU A 6 20.30 0.32 4.81
CA LEU A 6 20.61 -1.04 4.39
C LEU A 6 19.34 -1.89 4.26
N GLN A 7 18.47 -1.88 5.26
CA GLN A 7 17.18 -2.57 5.22
C GLN A 7 16.34 -2.12 4.02
N ARG A 8 16.24 -0.81 3.80
CA ARG A 8 15.49 -0.25 2.67
C ARG A 8 16.06 -0.70 1.32
N ARG A 9 17.38 -0.68 1.14
CA ARG A 9 18.04 -1.17 -0.08
C ARG A 9 17.82 -2.66 -0.29
N ALA A 10 17.91 -3.46 0.76
CA ALA A 10 17.66 -4.89 0.70
C ALA A 10 16.22 -5.20 0.27
N VAL A 11 15.23 -4.57 0.91
CA VAL A 11 13.81 -4.69 0.53
C VAL A 11 13.58 -4.29 -0.91
N ASP A 12 14.19 -3.18 -1.35
CA ASP A 12 14.06 -2.72 -2.72
C ASP A 12 14.64 -3.72 -3.73
N SER A 13 15.84 -4.22 -3.47
CA SER A 13 16.52 -5.21 -4.32
C SER A 13 15.72 -6.52 -4.42
N ILE A 14 15.23 -7.05 -3.29
CA ILE A 14 14.45 -8.29 -3.26
C ILE A 14 13.15 -8.12 -4.07
N LYS A 15 12.42 -7.03 -3.84
CA LYS A 15 11.15 -6.76 -4.53
C LYS A 15 11.34 -6.48 -6.02
N ARG A 16 12.38 -5.73 -6.41
CA ARG A 16 12.72 -5.50 -7.83
C ARG A 16 13.00 -6.82 -8.53
N HIS A 17 13.82 -7.67 -7.91
CA HIS A 17 14.12 -8.97 -8.49
C HIS A 17 12.86 -9.83 -8.67
N ALA A 18 11.98 -9.88 -7.67
CA ALA A 18 10.71 -10.58 -7.79
C ALA A 18 9.84 -10.03 -8.94
N LEU A 19 9.75 -8.70 -9.09
CA LEU A 19 9.04 -8.07 -10.19
C LEU A 19 9.65 -8.43 -11.55
N THR A 20 10.98 -8.38 -11.69
CA THR A 20 11.67 -8.76 -12.94
C THR A 20 11.39 -10.22 -13.29
N MET A 21 11.44 -11.14 -12.31
CA MET A 21 11.11 -12.55 -12.53
C MET A 21 9.68 -12.75 -13.04
N SER A 22 8.76 -11.88 -12.64
CA SER A 22 7.34 -12.01 -12.96
C SER A 22 6.99 -11.68 -14.41
N LEU A 23 7.81 -10.87 -15.10
CA LEU A 23 7.50 -10.34 -16.43
C LEU A 23 7.25 -11.43 -17.48
N GLY A 24 7.80 -12.64 -17.29
CA GLY A 24 7.59 -13.79 -18.18
C GLY A 24 6.61 -14.85 -17.66
N SER A 25 5.86 -14.59 -16.60
CA SER A 25 5.00 -15.58 -15.94
C SER A 25 3.62 -15.00 -15.65
N PRO A 26 2.57 -15.41 -16.41
CA PRO A 26 1.20 -14.96 -16.16
C PRO A 26 0.73 -15.24 -14.73
N ARG A 27 1.08 -16.40 -14.15
CA ARG A 27 0.72 -16.72 -12.75
C ARG A 27 1.42 -15.80 -11.76
N ALA A 28 2.67 -15.42 -12.01
CA ALA A 28 3.39 -14.49 -11.15
C ALA A 28 2.81 -13.08 -11.23
N GLN A 29 2.55 -12.58 -12.45
CA GLN A 29 1.90 -11.29 -12.64
C GLN A 29 0.53 -11.25 -11.95
N ALA A 30 -0.29 -12.28 -12.12
CA ALA A 30 -1.58 -12.38 -11.46
C ALA A 30 -1.46 -12.35 -9.92
N ALA A 31 -0.45 -13.02 -9.35
CA ALA A 31 -0.21 -12.97 -7.91
C ALA A 31 0.14 -11.54 -7.43
N ILE A 32 0.93 -10.79 -8.20
CA ILE A 32 1.30 -9.41 -7.89
C ILE A 32 0.06 -8.50 -7.93
N LEU A 33 -0.71 -8.59 -9.01
CA LEU A 33 -1.90 -7.76 -9.20
C LEU A 33 -3.00 -8.08 -8.20
N THR A 34 -3.05 -9.32 -7.69
CA THR A 34 -3.95 -9.70 -6.59
C THR A 34 -3.61 -8.95 -5.30
N GLU A 35 -2.32 -8.84 -4.96
CA GLU A 35 -1.87 -8.07 -3.80
C GLU A 35 -2.19 -6.58 -3.95
N TYR A 36 -2.04 -6.04 -5.17
CA TYR A 36 -2.41 -4.65 -5.44
C TYR A 36 -3.90 -4.44 -5.31
N LEU A 37 -4.71 -5.30 -5.95
CA LEU A 37 -6.17 -5.21 -5.90
C LEU A 37 -6.66 -5.23 -4.45
N TRP A 38 -6.07 -6.07 -3.61
CA TRP A 38 -6.40 -6.11 -2.20
C TRP A 38 -6.11 -4.79 -1.46
N GLY A 39 -5.02 -4.12 -1.80
CA GLY A 39 -4.69 -2.78 -1.30
C GLY A 39 -5.74 -1.74 -1.73
N GLU A 40 -6.03 -1.67 -3.03
CA GLU A 40 -6.99 -0.72 -3.62
C GLU A 40 -8.43 -0.94 -3.14
N GLU A 41 -8.83 -2.18 -2.83
CA GLU A 41 -10.15 -2.47 -2.25
C GLU A 41 -10.30 -1.97 -0.80
N GLY A 42 -9.27 -1.31 -0.25
CA GLY A 42 -9.35 -0.62 1.03
C GLY A 42 -9.45 -1.57 2.21
N ALA A 43 -9.04 -2.82 2.06
CA ALA A 43 -9.09 -3.81 3.13
C ALA A 43 -8.23 -3.41 4.34
N GLU A 44 -7.11 -2.72 4.11
CA GLU A 44 -6.28 -2.13 5.18
C GLU A 44 -6.97 -0.97 5.91
N SER A 45 -7.81 -0.21 5.20
CA SER A 45 -8.48 0.99 5.70
C SER A 45 -9.82 0.68 6.39
N SER A 46 -10.56 -0.34 5.92
CA SER A 46 -11.85 -0.76 6.49
C SER A 46 -11.75 -1.31 7.91
N ALA A 47 -10.61 -1.93 8.26
CA ALA A 47 -10.32 -2.39 9.63
C ALA A 47 -10.21 -1.21 10.60
N LEU A 48 -9.60 -0.10 10.16
CA LEU A 48 -9.38 1.10 10.96
C LEU A 48 -10.62 2.01 11.01
N GLN A 49 -11.48 1.99 10.00
CA GLN A 49 -12.74 2.76 9.95
C GLN A 49 -13.71 2.43 11.10
N LYS A 50 -13.63 1.23 11.70
CA LYS A 50 -14.45 0.84 12.87
C LYS A 50 -14.24 1.73 14.10
N THR A 51 -13.22 2.59 14.09
CA THR A 51 -12.90 3.52 15.19
C THR A 51 -13.41 4.95 14.99
N ALA A 52 -14.06 5.28 13.86
CA ALA A 52 -14.44 6.64 13.52
C ALA A 52 -15.95 6.91 13.65
N ALA A 53 -16.35 7.50 14.78
CA ALA A 53 -17.68 8.05 15.02
C ALA A 53 -17.63 9.56 15.29
N VAL A 54 -16.98 10.33 14.41
CA VAL A 54 -16.85 11.79 14.57
C VAL A 54 -17.27 12.52 13.29
N ALA A 55 -18.02 13.61 13.44
CA ALA A 55 -18.39 14.50 12.36
C ALA A 55 -17.14 15.14 11.72
N ALA A 56 -16.71 14.59 10.58
CA ALA A 56 -15.61 15.13 9.81
C ALA A 56 -15.99 16.48 9.17
N PRO A 57 -15.06 17.45 9.04
CA PRO A 57 -15.32 18.68 8.30
C PRO A 57 -15.76 18.40 6.85
N ALA A 58 -16.66 19.21 6.30
CA ALA A 58 -17.21 19.01 4.95
C ALA A 58 -16.14 18.94 3.84
N TRP A 59 -15.04 19.68 3.97
CA TRP A 59 -13.92 19.62 3.03
C TRP A 59 -13.22 18.26 3.04
N LEU A 60 -13.18 17.58 4.18
CA LEU A 60 -12.60 16.25 4.32
C LEU A 60 -13.51 15.19 3.69
N GLY A 61 -14.82 15.37 3.78
CA GLY A 61 -15.79 14.54 3.05
C GLY A 61 -15.54 14.54 1.54
N LYS A 62 -15.32 15.72 0.94
CA LYS A 62 -14.98 15.84 -0.49
C LYS A 62 -13.67 15.12 -0.84
N LEU A 63 -12.65 15.21 0.03
CA LEU A 63 -11.38 14.52 -0.17
C LEU A 63 -11.58 12.99 -0.16
N VAL A 64 -12.27 12.46 0.84
CA VAL A 64 -12.56 11.03 0.98
C VAL A 64 -13.39 10.51 -0.19
N THR A 65 -14.43 11.23 -0.62
CA THR A 65 -15.25 10.83 -1.78
C THR A 65 -14.42 10.76 -3.06
N ARG A 66 -13.56 11.76 -3.30
CA ARG A 66 -12.70 11.75 -4.48
C ARG A 66 -11.71 10.59 -4.43
N GLN A 67 -11.08 10.37 -3.29
CA GLN A 67 -10.14 9.26 -3.13
C GLN A 67 -10.84 7.92 -3.34
N LEU A 68 -12.01 7.68 -2.73
CA LEU A 68 -12.78 6.45 -2.93
C LEU A 68 -13.12 6.20 -4.41
N ALA A 69 -13.43 7.25 -5.18
CA ALA A 69 -13.66 7.12 -6.62
C ALA A 69 -12.39 6.75 -7.40
N ASP A 70 -11.22 7.24 -6.95
CA ASP A 70 -9.92 6.84 -7.50
C ASP A 70 -9.62 5.37 -7.15
N GLU A 71 -9.77 4.94 -5.89
CA GLU A 71 -9.58 3.55 -5.46
C GLU A 71 -10.47 2.56 -6.25
N GLN A 72 -11.75 2.92 -6.45
CA GLN A 72 -12.68 2.11 -7.24
C GLN A 72 -12.26 1.98 -8.70
N ARG A 73 -11.68 3.04 -9.27
CA ARG A 73 -11.13 3.01 -10.63
C ARG A 73 -9.88 2.14 -10.68
N HIS A 74 -8.96 2.26 -9.71
CA HIS A 74 -7.77 1.43 -9.62
C HIS A 74 -8.12 -0.06 -9.51
N ALA A 75 -9.03 -0.41 -8.60
CA ALA A 75 -9.52 -1.77 -8.44
C ALA A 75 -10.13 -2.31 -9.73
N SER A 76 -10.91 -1.50 -10.45
CA SER A 76 -11.47 -1.89 -11.75
C SER A 76 -10.38 -2.17 -12.80
N LEU A 77 -9.36 -1.31 -12.91
CA LEU A 77 -8.24 -1.53 -13.83
C LEU A 77 -7.48 -2.83 -13.51
N LEU A 78 -7.23 -3.08 -12.22
CA LEU A 78 -6.54 -4.29 -11.77
C LEU A 78 -7.36 -5.56 -12.00
N ARG A 79 -8.68 -5.53 -11.75
CA ARG A 79 -9.57 -6.67 -12.03
C ARG A 79 -9.61 -6.99 -13.52
N ASN A 80 -9.68 -5.98 -14.38
CA ASN A 80 -9.65 -6.19 -15.84
C ASN A 80 -8.34 -6.86 -16.27
N ARG A 81 -7.20 -6.38 -15.76
CA ARG A 81 -5.90 -6.97 -16.07
C ARG A 81 -5.75 -8.39 -15.50
N LEU A 82 -6.28 -8.66 -14.31
CA LEU A 82 -6.33 -10.01 -13.74
C LEU A 82 -7.15 -10.97 -14.62
N ALA A 83 -8.31 -10.52 -15.11
CA ALA A 83 -9.15 -11.30 -16.00
C ALA A 83 -8.45 -11.64 -17.33
N GLU A 84 -7.69 -10.71 -17.91
CA GLU A 84 -6.83 -10.96 -19.09
C GLU A 84 -5.77 -12.03 -18.83
N LEU A 85 -5.29 -12.14 -17.59
CA LEU A 85 -4.35 -13.18 -17.15
C LEU A 85 -5.03 -14.50 -16.74
N GLY A 86 -6.36 -14.60 -16.88
CA GLY A 86 -7.13 -15.78 -16.48
C GLY A 86 -7.19 -15.99 -14.97
N ALA A 87 -7.04 -14.93 -14.18
CA ALA A 87 -7.05 -14.96 -12.73
C ALA A 87 -8.19 -14.12 -12.14
N GLU A 88 -8.68 -14.54 -10.98
CA GLU A 88 -9.62 -13.77 -10.17
C GLU A 88 -8.91 -13.26 -8.92
N GLY A 89 -9.38 -12.12 -8.40
CA GLY A 89 -8.91 -11.58 -7.11
C GLY A 89 -9.12 -12.59 -5.97
N ARG A 90 -8.17 -12.66 -5.04
CA ARG A 90 -8.21 -13.57 -3.88
C ARG A 90 -8.10 -12.79 -2.57
N PRO A 91 -8.58 -13.38 -1.45
CA PRO A 91 -8.45 -12.76 -0.14
C PRO A 91 -6.99 -12.61 0.30
N PRO A 92 -6.71 -11.70 1.26
CA PRO A 92 -5.35 -11.33 1.62
C PRO A 92 -4.53 -12.47 2.21
N PRO A 93 -3.19 -12.40 2.05
CA PRO A 93 -2.30 -13.25 2.81
C PRO A 93 -2.41 -12.94 4.32
N ALA A 94 -2.26 -13.97 5.15
CA ALA A 94 -2.35 -13.85 6.62
C ALA A 94 -1.39 -12.81 7.23
N LEU A 95 -0.24 -12.57 6.57
CA LEU A 95 0.73 -11.55 6.98
C LEU A 95 0.17 -10.13 6.91
N ALA A 96 -0.72 -9.85 5.97
CA ALA A 96 -1.34 -8.53 5.86
C ALA A 96 -2.30 -8.27 7.04
N LYS A 97 -3.07 -9.29 7.45
CA LYS A 97 -3.89 -9.23 8.68
C LYS A 97 -3.04 -8.99 9.93
N ALA A 98 -1.88 -9.64 10.01
CA ALA A 98 -0.95 -9.43 11.12
C ALA A 98 -0.41 -7.99 11.14
N LYS A 99 -0.04 -7.43 9.98
CA LYS A 99 0.40 -6.02 9.87
C LYS A 99 -0.68 -5.06 10.39
N LEU A 100 -1.94 -5.27 10.00
CA LEU A 100 -3.07 -4.46 10.45
C LEU A 100 -3.26 -4.52 11.97
N TRP A 101 -3.20 -5.72 12.55
CA TRP A 101 -3.28 -5.87 14.00
C TRP A 101 -2.17 -5.11 14.73
N TRP A 102 -0.92 -5.18 14.23
CA TRP A 102 0.19 -4.43 14.82
C TRP A 102 0.03 -2.92 14.67
N LEU A 103 -0.53 -2.48 13.54
CA LEU A 103 -0.81 -1.07 13.28
C LEU A 103 -1.90 -0.54 14.21
N GLU A 104 -3.01 -1.27 14.36
CA GLU A 104 -4.07 -0.96 15.34
C GLU A 104 -3.49 -0.83 16.76
N ARG A 105 -2.64 -1.77 17.16
CA ARG A 105 -1.98 -1.75 18.47
C ARG A 105 -1.00 -0.59 18.62
N ALA A 106 -0.30 -0.21 17.56
CA ALA A 106 0.67 0.89 17.58
C ALA A 106 -0.02 2.26 17.72
N VAL A 107 -1.22 2.41 17.15
CA VAL A 107 -1.97 3.67 17.17
C VAL A 107 -2.95 3.78 18.35
N ALA A 108 -3.35 2.67 18.97
CA ALA A 108 -4.27 2.65 20.11
C ALA A 108 -3.93 3.64 21.24
N PRO A 109 -2.65 3.85 21.64
CA PRO A 109 -2.29 4.83 22.67
C PRO A 109 -2.66 6.28 22.32
N TYR A 110 -2.90 6.59 21.04
CA TYR A 110 -3.18 7.94 20.55
C TYR A 110 -4.66 8.26 20.44
N ALA A 111 -5.56 7.34 20.83
CA ALA A 111 -7.01 7.45 20.64
C ALA A 111 -7.61 8.77 21.14
N LYS A 112 -6.99 9.41 22.14
CA LYS A 112 -7.41 10.69 22.73
C LYS A 112 -6.32 11.78 22.65
N ALA A 113 -5.28 11.57 21.84
CA ALA A 113 -4.11 12.47 21.78
C ALA A 113 -4.36 13.75 20.97
N PHE A 114 -5.47 13.83 20.22
CA PHE A 114 -5.75 14.93 19.31
C PHE A 114 -7.16 15.50 19.52
N SER A 115 -7.26 16.82 19.48
CA SER A 115 -8.51 17.58 19.66
C SER A 115 -9.51 17.29 18.54
N ALA A 116 -9.02 17.08 17.31
CA ALA A 116 -9.84 16.64 16.18
C ALA A 116 -10.30 15.17 16.29
N GLY A 117 -9.84 14.43 17.31
CA GLY A 117 -10.23 13.05 17.59
C GLY A 117 -9.54 12.00 16.70
N PRO A 118 -10.14 10.80 16.56
CA PRO A 118 -9.51 9.65 15.89
C PRO A 118 -9.29 9.85 14.38
N ILE A 119 -9.89 10.87 13.78
CA ILE A 119 -9.69 11.20 12.36
C ILE A 119 -8.22 11.55 12.05
N VAL A 120 -7.49 12.13 13.01
CA VAL A 120 -6.05 12.41 12.85
C VAL A 120 -5.27 11.12 12.72
N ILE A 121 -5.59 10.12 13.53
CA ILE A 121 -4.96 8.80 13.49
C ILE A 121 -5.26 8.11 12.15
N MET A 122 -6.53 8.11 11.75
CA MET A 122 -6.96 7.53 10.48
C MET A 122 -6.19 8.15 9.30
N LEU A 123 -6.10 9.48 9.23
CA LEU A 123 -5.40 10.17 8.15
C LEU A 123 -3.87 9.98 8.22
N ALA A 124 -3.29 9.86 9.42
CA ALA A 124 -1.87 9.56 9.57
C ALA A 124 -1.54 8.14 9.08
N VAL A 125 -2.41 7.17 9.37
CA VAL A 125 -2.29 5.82 8.82
C VAL A 125 -2.49 5.83 7.30
N ALA A 126 -3.56 6.46 6.81
CA ALA A 126 -3.82 6.58 5.37
C ALA A 126 -2.59 7.16 4.67
N ALA A 127 -2.04 8.28 5.14
CA ALA A 127 -0.84 8.87 4.56
C ALA A 127 0.36 7.91 4.49
N GLN A 128 0.55 7.02 5.47
CA GLN A 128 1.59 5.98 5.41
C GLN A 128 1.26 4.90 4.37
N LEU A 129 0.00 4.47 4.29
CA LEU A 129 -0.45 3.47 3.31
C LEU A 129 -0.28 4.01 1.89
N GLU A 130 -0.75 5.22 1.60
CA GLU A 130 -0.53 5.91 0.31
C GLU A 130 0.96 6.03 -0.01
N ALA A 131 1.79 6.46 0.96
CA ALA A 131 3.23 6.54 0.75
C ALA A 131 3.85 5.16 0.45
N THR A 132 3.24 4.09 0.96
CA THR A 132 3.64 2.71 0.66
C THR A 132 3.20 2.32 -0.74
N GLY A 133 1.97 2.65 -1.15
CA GLY A 133 1.48 2.52 -2.53
C GLY A 133 2.42 3.18 -3.53
N VAL A 134 2.78 4.44 -3.31
CA VAL A 134 3.78 5.18 -4.12
C VAL A 134 5.10 4.41 -4.27
N ARG A 135 5.62 3.80 -3.19
CA ARG A 135 6.86 2.99 -3.24
C ARG A 135 6.67 1.66 -3.96
N VAL A 136 5.48 1.07 -3.90
CA VAL A 136 5.16 -0.21 -4.54
C VAL A 136 5.00 -0.01 -6.04
N PHE A 137 4.09 0.89 -6.44
CA PHE A 137 3.84 1.19 -7.85
C PHE A 137 5.04 1.84 -8.53
N GLY A 138 5.73 2.77 -7.87
CA GLY A 138 6.94 3.38 -8.41
C GLY A 138 8.05 2.37 -8.71
N ARG A 139 8.21 1.34 -7.85
CA ARG A 139 9.16 0.25 -8.11
C ARG A 139 8.73 -0.61 -9.29
N HIS A 140 7.45 -0.95 -9.38
CA HIS A 140 6.95 -1.77 -10.48
C HIS A 140 7.04 -1.05 -11.81
N LEU A 141 6.64 0.23 -11.85
CA LEU A 141 6.80 1.05 -13.05
C LEU A 141 8.25 1.10 -13.51
N ALA A 142 9.21 1.33 -12.60
CA ALA A 142 10.62 1.33 -12.95
C ALA A 142 11.11 -0.01 -13.56
N VAL A 143 10.60 -1.14 -13.06
CA VAL A 143 10.92 -2.47 -13.62
C VAL A 143 10.28 -2.66 -15.00
N LEU A 144 9.03 -2.23 -15.17
CA LEU A 144 8.33 -2.29 -16.46
C LEU A 144 9.00 -1.40 -17.49
N GLU A 145 9.32 -0.15 -17.17
CA GLU A 145 10.00 0.76 -18.09
C GLU A 145 11.39 0.26 -18.49
N GLN A 146 12.09 -0.43 -17.58
CA GLN A 146 13.41 -0.98 -17.86
C GLN A 146 13.36 -2.23 -18.76
N HIS A 147 12.33 -3.08 -18.64
CA HIS A 147 12.35 -4.42 -19.23
C HIS A 147 11.19 -4.73 -20.17
N ALA A 148 10.10 -3.96 -20.12
CA ALA A 148 8.83 -4.21 -20.80
C ALA A 148 8.06 -2.91 -21.04
N ALA A 149 8.72 -1.86 -21.57
CA ALA A 149 8.16 -0.51 -21.64
C ALA A 149 6.85 -0.40 -22.46
N THR A 150 6.61 -1.35 -23.37
CA THR A 150 5.39 -1.43 -24.20
C THR A 150 4.29 -2.27 -23.58
N ASP A 151 4.48 -2.84 -22.38
CA ASP A 151 3.46 -3.61 -21.67
C ASP A 151 2.30 -2.67 -21.26
N PRO A 152 1.03 -2.99 -21.61
CA PRO A 152 -0.14 -2.23 -21.17
C PRO A 152 -0.22 -2.02 -19.66
N LEU A 153 0.37 -2.91 -18.86
CA LEU A 153 0.46 -2.77 -17.41
C LEU A 153 1.25 -1.52 -16.99
N ALA A 154 2.21 -1.06 -17.79
CA ALA A 154 2.97 0.15 -17.49
C ALA A 154 2.06 1.39 -17.43
N GLU A 155 1.10 1.51 -18.34
CA GLU A 155 0.11 2.61 -18.33
C GLU A 155 -0.81 2.53 -17.11
N ILE A 156 -1.29 1.33 -16.78
CA ILE A 156 -2.14 1.10 -15.59
C ILE A 156 -1.38 1.54 -14.32
N VAL A 157 -0.16 1.02 -14.14
CA VAL A 157 0.67 1.33 -12.97
C VAL A 157 1.04 2.81 -12.91
N ARG A 158 1.30 3.46 -14.06
CA ARG A 158 1.59 4.90 -14.12
C ARG A 158 0.40 5.75 -13.69
N SER A 159 -0.81 5.40 -14.13
CA SER A 159 -2.04 6.08 -13.72
C SER A 159 -2.24 5.98 -12.22
N ILE A 160 -2.17 4.75 -11.67
CA ILE A 160 -2.34 4.52 -10.23
C ILE A 160 -1.28 5.28 -9.44
N LEU A 161 -0.01 5.21 -9.84
CA LEU A 161 1.08 5.93 -9.17
C LEU A 161 0.85 7.45 -9.11
N ALA A 162 0.34 8.05 -10.17
CA ALA A 162 0.05 9.49 -10.19
C ALA A 162 -1.07 9.86 -9.19
N ASP A 163 -2.03 8.98 -9.01
CA ASP A 163 -3.17 9.14 -8.10
C ASP A 163 -2.71 8.96 -6.64
N GLU A 164 -1.99 7.88 -6.34
CA GLU A 164 -1.34 7.57 -5.05
C GLU A 164 -0.45 8.71 -4.54
N GLN A 165 0.34 9.32 -5.43
CA GLN A 165 1.16 10.47 -5.08
C GLN A 165 0.31 11.68 -4.64
N ARG A 166 -0.87 11.88 -5.25
CA ARG A 166 -1.79 12.94 -4.82
C ARG A 166 -2.47 12.56 -3.51
N HIS A 167 -2.88 11.31 -3.32
CA HIS A 167 -3.51 10.84 -2.09
C HIS A 167 -2.55 11.00 -0.91
N ALA A 168 -1.29 10.52 -1.03
CA ALA A 168 -0.26 10.67 0.00
C ALA A 168 -0.07 12.13 0.43
N ARG A 169 0.05 13.06 -0.55
CA ARG A 169 0.18 14.49 -0.27
C ARG A 169 -1.07 15.06 0.41
N SER A 170 -2.25 14.64 -0.04
CA SER A 170 -3.53 15.17 0.46
C SER A 170 -3.83 14.67 1.88
N CYS A 171 -3.61 13.39 2.17
CA CYS A 171 -3.73 12.84 3.51
C CYS A 171 -2.75 13.51 4.48
N ALA A 172 -1.48 13.66 4.09
CA ALA A 172 -0.48 14.34 4.92
C ALA A 172 -0.88 15.79 5.20
N ALA A 173 -1.31 16.54 4.19
CA ALA A 173 -1.77 17.92 4.36
C ALA A 173 -3.05 18.02 5.22
N ALA A 174 -3.97 17.05 5.10
CA ALA A 174 -5.17 16.98 5.91
C ALA A 174 -4.84 16.77 7.40
N VAL A 175 -3.87 15.90 7.71
CA VAL A 175 -3.36 15.72 9.07
C VAL A 175 -2.79 17.03 9.61
N GLU A 176 -1.91 17.70 8.86
CA GLU A 176 -1.28 18.96 9.29
C GLU A 176 -2.30 20.08 9.57
N LYS A 177 -3.42 20.08 8.84
CA LYS A 177 -4.50 21.06 9.01
C LYS A 177 -5.35 20.81 10.27
N LEU A 178 -5.41 19.57 10.75
CA LEU A 178 -6.25 19.15 11.88
C LEU A 178 -5.51 19.17 13.23
N VAL A 179 -4.19 19.25 13.21
CA VAL A 179 -3.33 19.14 14.40
C VAL A 179 -2.90 20.53 14.86
N HIS A 180 -3.13 20.84 16.13
CA HIS A 180 -2.68 22.08 16.75
C HIS A 180 -1.16 22.08 17.00
N THR A 181 -0.56 23.26 17.16
CA THR A 181 0.90 23.38 17.38
C THR A 181 1.41 22.56 18.55
N HIS A 182 0.66 22.48 19.66
CA HIS A 182 1.03 21.70 20.85
C HIS A 182 0.91 20.19 20.65
N GLU A 183 0.15 19.73 19.65
CA GLU A 183 -0.07 18.31 19.33
C GLU A 183 0.97 17.77 18.32
N ARG A 184 1.83 18.64 17.75
CA ARG A 184 2.82 18.28 16.72
C ARG A 184 3.81 17.22 17.19
N ALA A 185 4.21 17.25 18.45
CA ALA A 185 5.10 16.25 19.03
C ALA A 185 4.44 14.86 19.06
N ALA A 186 3.18 14.78 19.49
CA ALA A 186 2.41 13.54 19.49
C ALA A 186 2.18 13.01 18.06
N LEU A 187 1.93 13.91 17.10
CA LEU A 187 1.82 13.53 15.69
C LEU A 187 3.13 12.94 15.14
N ALA A 188 4.27 13.55 15.46
CA ALA A 188 5.58 13.04 15.04
C ALA A 188 5.85 11.64 15.63
N GLU A 189 5.55 11.43 16.91
CA GLU A 189 5.70 10.12 17.57
C GLU A 189 4.77 9.06 16.94
N LEU A 190 3.50 9.43 16.67
CA LEU A 190 2.54 8.56 15.99
C LEU A 190 3.07 8.13 14.61
N ARG A 191 3.53 9.08 13.79
CA ARG A 191 4.09 8.80 12.46
C ARG A 191 5.30 7.88 12.54
N GLU A 192 6.19 8.09 13.52
CA GLU A 192 7.37 7.24 13.69
C GLU A 192 7.01 5.82 14.14
N ARG A 193 5.99 5.66 14.99
CA ARG A 193 5.48 4.33 15.37
C ARG A 193 4.86 3.60 14.18
N ILE A 194 4.04 4.29 13.39
CA ILE A 194 3.46 3.75 12.15
C ILE A 194 4.58 3.32 11.19
N ALA A 195 5.59 4.17 10.99
CA ALA A 195 6.74 3.87 10.14
C ALA A 195 7.57 2.69 10.68
N THR A 196 7.69 2.55 11.99
CA THR A 196 8.38 1.41 12.63
C THR A 196 7.68 0.09 12.34
N VAL A 197 6.35 0.05 12.45
CA VAL A 197 5.56 -1.13 12.07
C VAL A 197 5.79 -1.47 10.60
N ASP A 198 5.69 -0.48 9.71
CA ASP A 198 5.90 -0.71 8.27
C ASP A 198 7.30 -1.26 7.95
N ARG A 199 8.34 -0.71 8.58
CA ARG A 199 9.73 -1.19 8.43
C ARG A 199 9.93 -2.60 8.97
N ALA A 200 9.37 -2.93 10.13
CA ALA A 200 9.51 -4.26 10.74
C ALA A 200 8.96 -5.36 9.82
N PHE A 201 7.83 -5.09 9.17
CA PHE A 201 7.24 -6.02 8.21
C PHE A 201 7.95 -6.01 6.84
N GLY A 202 8.69 -4.95 6.51
CA GLY A 202 9.29 -4.73 5.19
C GLY A 202 10.16 -5.88 4.68
N ILE A 203 11.09 -6.40 5.49
CA ILE A 203 11.97 -7.52 5.09
C ILE A 203 11.17 -8.82 4.98
N THR A 204 10.40 -9.16 6.01
CA THR A 204 9.64 -10.41 6.06
C THR A 204 8.66 -10.52 4.89
N ILE A 205 7.93 -9.43 4.61
CA ILE A 205 7.03 -9.36 3.45
C ILE A 205 7.82 -9.42 2.14
N ALA A 206 8.98 -8.76 2.02
CA ALA A 206 9.78 -8.82 0.80
C ALA A 206 10.25 -10.25 0.49
N VAL A 207 10.73 -10.98 1.48
CA VAL A 207 11.17 -12.38 1.32
C VAL A 207 9.98 -13.29 0.99
N GLY A 208 8.87 -13.17 1.74
CA GLY A 208 7.66 -13.94 1.46
C GLY A 208 7.09 -13.67 0.08
N TYR A 209 7.07 -12.40 -0.34
CA TYR A 209 6.69 -11.99 -1.69
C TYR A 209 7.61 -12.59 -2.75
N TRP A 210 8.93 -12.51 -2.56
CA TRP A 210 9.89 -13.13 -3.49
C TRP A 210 9.68 -14.63 -3.64
N LEU A 211 9.51 -15.36 -2.52
CA LEU A 211 9.24 -16.80 -2.52
C LEU A 211 7.94 -17.14 -3.24
N LEU A 212 6.87 -16.38 -2.99
CA LEU A 212 5.59 -16.55 -3.67
C LEU A 212 5.77 -16.39 -5.18
N ILE A 213 6.44 -15.32 -5.62
CA ILE A 213 6.67 -15.06 -7.05
C ILE A 213 7.56 -16.13 -7.68
N ALA A 214 8.66 -16.50 -7.03
CA ALA A 214 9.54 -17.56 -7.51
C ALA A 214 8.80 -18.90 -7.68
N ALA A 215 7.92 -19.25 -6.73
CA ALA A 215 7.10 -20.47 -6.82
C ALA A 215 6.10 -20.42 -7.99
N ARG A 216 5.50 -19.25 -8.28
CA ARG A 216 4.60 -19.08 -9.45
C ARG A 216 5.35 -19.19 -10.78
N VAL A 217 6.50 -18.54 -10.88
CA VAL A 217 7.38 -18.64 -12.05
C VAL A 217 7.82 -20.08 -12.28
N LEU A 218 8.18 -20.80 -11.22
CA LEU A 218 8.58 -22.21 -11.34
C LEU A 218 7.43 -23.08 -11.84
N ARG A 219 6.19 -22.88 -11.34
CA ARG A 219 5.01 -23.61 -11.83
C ARG A 219 4.73 -23.38 -13.30
N ASP A 220 4.85 -22.15 -13.78
CA ASP A 220 4.67 -21.86 -15.21
C ASP A 220 5.72 -22.56 -16.06
N ARG A 221 6.98 -22.64 -15.59
CA ARG A 221 8.06 -23.33 -16.30
C ARG A 221 7.88 -24.86 -16.35
N THR A 222 7.33 -25.45 -15.29
CA THR A 222 7.15 -26.91 -15.21
C THR A 222 5.81 -27.39 -15.77
N GLY A 223 4.90 -26.48 -16.15
CA GLY A 223 3.56 -26.82 -16.61
C GLY A 223 2.68 -27.45 -15.51
N ALA A 224 3.08 -27.37 -14.25
CA ALA A 224 2.30 -27.88 -13.14
C ALA A 224 1.04 -27.01 -12.94
N ALA A 225 -0.13 -27.65 -12.94
CA ALA A 225 -1.44 -27.01 -12.76
C ALA A 225 -1.54 -26.22 -11.44
#